data_AF-A0A450U476-F1
#
_entry.id   AF-A0A450U476-F1
#
_cell.length_a   1.000
_cell.length_b   1.000
_cell.length_c   1.000
_cell.angle_alpha   90.00
_cell.angle_beta   90.00
_cell.angle_gamma   90.00
#
_symmetry.space_group_name_H-M   'P 1'
#
loop_
_entity.id
_entity.type
_entity.pdbx_description
1 polymer ?
#
loop_
_entity_poly.entity_id
_entity_poly.type
_entity_poly.pdbx_seq_one_letter_code
_entity_poly.pdbx_strand_id
1 'polypeptide(L)'
;NALKEKLDYLKMNEKERREYDTFIDYARSAWGMIDNARREGREEGKEEGKKEGREEGKREGAWKKAQEIAWALERQGLSPEQIAEVTGIPIAE
;
A
#
# COMPACT_ATOMS: atom_id res chain seq x y z
N ASN A 1 26.76 -11.65 22.34
CA ASN A 1 27.91 -10.91 22.92
C ASN A 1 29.07 -11.16 21.98
N ALA A 2 29.32 -10.25 21.03
CA ALA A 2 30.17 -10.48 19.85
C ALA A 2 31.60 -10.95 20.19
N LEU A 3 32.10 -10.60 21.37
CA LEU A 3 33.40 -11.04 21.86
C LEU A 3 33.46 -12.55 22.13
N LYS A 4 32.36 -13.14 22.62
CA LYS A 4 32.25 -14.58 22.90
C LYS A 4 32.20 -15.38 21.60
N GLU A 5 31.38 -14.95 20.65
CA GLU A 5 31.29 -15.57 19.31
C GLU A 5 32.64 -15.56 18.59
N LYS A 6 33.37 -14.43 18.67
CA LYS A 6 34.72 -14.32 18.10
C LYS A 6 35.72 -15.26 18.78
N LEU A 7 35.66 -15.40 20.10
CA LEU A 7 36.54 -16.32 20.84
C LEU A 7 36.23 -17.79 20.52
N ASP A 8 34.96 -18.13 20.37
CA ASP A 8 34.52 -19.48 20.02
C ASP A 8 34.92 -19.83 18.57
N TYR A 9 34.82 -18.88 17.64
CA TYR A 9 35.31 -19.04 16.25
C TYR A 9 36.82 -19.34 16.18
N LEU A 10 37.63 -18.68 17.00
CA LEU A 10 39.08 -18.91 17.03
C LEU A 10 39.46 -20.31 17.53
N LYS A 11 38.60 -20.94 18.35
CA LYS A 11 38.79 -22.30 18.86
C LYS A 11 38.34 -23.38 17.88
N MET A 12 37.59 -23.02 16.84
CA MET A 12 37.13 -23.97 15.81
C MET A 12 38.28 -24.42 14.91
N ASN A 13 38.24 -25.69 14.52
CA ASN A 13 39.08 -26.23 13.45
C ASN A 13 38.60 -25.75 12.06
N GLU A 14 39.37 -26.05 11.01
CA GLU A 14 39.06 -25.56 9.66
C GLU A 14 37.70 -26.03 9.13
N LYS A 15 37.31 -27.28 9.40
CA LYS A 15 36.02 -27.83 8.97
C LYS A 15 34.86 -27.11 9.67
N GLU A 16 34.97 -26.94 10.99
CA GLU A 16 33.97 -26.24 11.80
C GLU A 16 33.81 -24.78 11.38
N ARG A 17 34.91 -24.09 11.05
CA ARG A 17 34.84 -22.71 10.54
C ARG A 17 34.11 -22.63 9.21
N ARG A 18 34.40 -23.53 8.26
CA ARG A 18 33.71 -23.57 6.96
C ARG A 18 32.21 -23.82 7.11
N GLU A 19 31.81 -24.72 7.99
CA GLU A 19 30.40 -25.00 8.29
C GLU A 19 29.73 -23.77 8.94
N TYR A 20 30.41 -23.13 9.89
CA TYR A 20 29.93 -21.91 10.54
C TYR A 20 29.76 -20.75 9.54
N ASP A 21 30.77 -20.48 8.71
CA ASP A 21 30.74 -19.41 7.71
C ASP A 21 29.61 -19.65 6.70
N THR A 22 29.44 -20.90 6.25
CA THR A 22 28.33 -21.30 5.36
C THR A 22 26.97 -21.04 6.02
N PHE A 23 26.81 -21.38 7.30
CA PHE A 23 25.59 -21.10 8.05
C PHE A 23 25.31 -19.61 8.18
N ILE A 24 26.34 -18.80 8.48
CA ILE A 24 26.21 -17.34 8.61
C ILE A 24 25.84 -16.71 7.27
N ASP A 25 26.43 -17.15 6.17
CA ASP A 25 26.09 -16.64 4.84
C ASP A 25 24.66 -16.99 4.43
N TYR A 26 24.20 -18.20 4.73
CA TYR A 26 22.81 -18.59 4.56
C TYR A 26 21.87 -17.71 5.40
N ALA A 27 22.18 -17.52 6.69
CA ALA A 27 21.37 -16.71 7.58
C ALA A 27 21.31 -15.25 7.13
N ARG A 28 22.43 -14.67 6.68
CA ARG A 28 22.49 -13.29 6.15
C ARG A 28 21.64 -13.16 4.88
N SER A 29 21.71 -14.14 3.99
CA SER A 29 20.93 -14.15 2.75
C SER A 29 19.43 -14.25 3.04
N ALA A 30 19.04 -15.14 3.96
CA ALA A 30 17.65 -15.27 4.41
C ALA A 30 17.12 -13.96 5.03
N TRP A 31 17.92 -13.32 5.88
CA TRP A 31 17.58 -12.00 6.43
C TRP A 31 17.42 -10.94 5.36
N GLY A 32 18.33 -10.89 4.37
CA GLY A 32 18.24 -9.95 3.25
C GLY A 32 16.96 -10.15 2.43
N MET A 33 16.56 -11.39 2.16
CA MET A 33 15.31 -11.71 1.48
C MET A 33 14.09 -11.23 2.26
N ILE A 34 14.05 -11.48 3.57
CA ILE A 34 12.94 -11.05 4.44
C ILE A 34 12.85 -9.53 4.53
N ASP A 35 13.99 -8.85 4.67
CA ASP A 35 14.02 -7.39 4.74
C ASP A 35 13.57 -6.76 3.42
N ASN A 36 14.03 -7.30 2.29
CA ASN A 36 13.60 -6.85 0.98
C ASN A 36 12.09 -7.03 0.78
N ALA A 37 11.55 -8.22 1.09
CA ALA A 37 10.13 -8.50 0.96
C ALA A 37 9.27 -7.57 1.85
N ARG A 38 9.75 -7.24 3.07
CA ARG A 38 9.07 -6.28 3.96
C ARG A 38 9.10 -4.85 3.40
N ARG A 39 10.20 -4.46 2.76
CA ARG A 39 10.32 -3.14 2.14
C ARG A 39 9.39 -3.04 0.93
N GLU A 40 9.47 -4.02 0.01
CA GLU A 40 8.60 -4.08 -1.17
C GLU A 40 7.13 -4.06 -0.78
N GLY A 41 6.70 -4.92 0.16
CA GLY A 41 5.31 -4.93 0.60
C GLY A 41 4.83 -3.62 1.25
N ARG A 42 5.72 -2.84 1.89
CA ARG A 42 5.38 -1.51 2.41
C ARG A 42 5.29 -0.46 1.29
N GLU A 43 6.17 -0.53 0.31
CA GLU A 43 6.19 0.38 -0.83
C GLU A 43 4.95 0.15 -1.71
N GLU A 44 4.66 -1.10 -2.06
CA GLU A 44 3.48 -1.51 -2.82
C GLU A 44 2.19 -1.10 -2.08
N GLY A 45 2.04 -1.49 -0.82
CA GLY A 45 0.83 -1.14 -0.05
C GLY A 45 0.62 0.37 0.09
N LYS A 46 1.69 1.17 0.14
CA LYS A 46 1.60 2.64 0.16
C LYS A 46 1.19 3.20 -1.20
N GLU A 47 1.71 2.65 -2.29
CA GLU A 47 1.36 3.07 -3.65
C GLU A 47 -0.09 2.73 -3.98
N GLU A 48 -0.50 1.49 -3.72
CA GLU A 48 -1.88 1.02 -3.91
C GLU A 48 -2.85 1.85 -3.08
N GLY A 49 -2.61 2.00 -1.78
CA GLY A 49 -3.49 2.79 -0.91
C GLY A 49 -3.60 4.26 -1.34
N LYS A 50 -2.52 4.85 -1.87
CA LYS A 50 -2.55 6.22 -2.41
C LYS A 50 -3.36 6.30 -3.70
N LYS A 51 -3.24 5.30 -4.58
CA LYS A 51 -3.97 5.23 -5.85
C LYS A 51 -5.47 5.04 -5.59
N GLU A 52 -5.83 4.06 -4.78
CA GLU A 52 -7.23 3.78 -4.41
C GLU A 52 -7.86 4.98 -3.72
N GLY A 53 -7.22 5.54 -2.69
CA GLY A 53 -7.76 6.70 -1.98
C GLY A 53 -7.92 7.94 -2.87
N ARG A 54 -7.05 8.11 -3.88
CA ARG A 54 -7.20 9.21 -4.85
C ARG A 54 -8.39 8.99 -5.79
N GLU A 55 -8.57 7.78 -6.30
CA GLU A 55 -9.69 7.47 -7.20
C GLU A 55 -11.03 7.50 -6.45
N GLU A 56 -11.09 6.95 -5.24
CA GLU A 56 -12.27 7.04 -4.39
C GLU A 56 -12.60 8.50 -4.05
N GLY A 57 -11.60 9.29 -3.62
CA GLY A 57 -11.80 10.71 -3.31
C GLY A 57 -12.28 11.53 -4.51
N LYS A 58 -11.78 11.25 -5.72
CA LYS A 58 -12.30 11.88 -6.95
C LYS A 58 -13.75 11.50 -7.22
N ARG A 59 -14.09 10.21 -7.10
CA ARG A 59 -15.44 9.71 -7.34
C ARG A 59 -16.44 10.29 -6.34
N GLU A 60 -16.11 10.27 -5.05
CA GLU A 60 -16.93 10.88 -4.01
C GLU A 60 -17.08 12.39 -4.19
N GLY A 61 -15.99 13.08 -4.54
CA GLY A 61 -16.02 14.52 -4.81
C GLY A 61 -16.91 14.87 -6.01
N ALA A 62 -16.78 14.11 -7.11
CA ALA A 62 -17.63 14.28 -8.28
C ALA A 62 -19.11 14.01 -7.95
N TRP A 63 -19.40 12.96 -7.18
CA TRP A 63 -20.76 12.65 -6.75
C TRP A 63 -21.36 13.74 -5.87
N LYS A 64 -20.64 14.19 -4.82
CA LYS A 64 -21.07 15.30 -3.96
C LYS A 64 -21.30 16.56 -4.78
N LYS A 65 -20.43 16.85 -5.74
CA LYS A 65 -20.58 18.02 -6.60
C LYS A 65 -21.81 17.92 -7.50
N ALA A 66 -22.08 16.76 -8.07
CA ALA A 66 -23.27 16.53 -8.86
C ALA A 66 -24.54 16.73 -8.02
N GLN A 67 -24.56 16.26 -6.76
CA GLN A 67 -25.69 16.46 -5.84
C GLN A 67 -25.89 17.94 -5.49
N GLU A 68 -24.82 18.70 -5.22
CA GLU A 68 -24.91 20.15 -5.00
C GLU A 68 -25.53 20.88 -6.19
N ILE A 69 -25.13 20.50 -7.40
CA ILE A 69 -25.67 21.07 -8.65
C ILE A 69 -27.15 20.69 -8.78
N ALA A 70 -27.51 19.43 -8.56
CA ALA A 70 -28.90 18.97 -8.62
C ALA A 70 -29.80 19.77 -7.69
N TRP A 71 -29.40 19.99 -6.42
CA TRP A 71 -30.14 20.84 -5.49
C TRP A 71 -30.26 22.30 -5.93
N ALA A 72 -29.21 22.86 -6.55
CA ALA A 72 -29.24 24.22 -7.06
C ALA A 72 -30.19 24.37 -8.25
N LEU A 73 -30.31 23.34 -9.10
CA LEU A 73 -31.22 23.31 -10.24
C LEU A 73 -32.67 23.07 -9.81
N GLU A 74 -32.90 22.19 -8.83
CA GLU A 74 -34.21 21.96 -8.23
C GLU A 74 -34.78 23.25 -7.65
N ARG A 75 -33.96 24.03 -6.93
CA ARG A 75 -34.34 25.35 -6.40
C ARG A 75 -34.67 26.38 -7.47
N GLN A 76 -34.18 26.20 -8.70
CA GLN A 76 -34.52 27.02 -9.86
C GLN A 76 -35.79 26.54 -10.57
N GLY A 77 -36.42 25.47 -10.08
CA GLY A 77 -37.70 24.95 -10.58
C GLY A 77 -37.55 23.98 -11.76
N LEU A 78 -36.36 23.44 -12.01
CA LEU A 78 -36.17 22.41 -13.04
C LEU A 78 -36.81 21.09 -12.58
N SER A 79 -37.35 20.34 -13.53
CA SER A 79 -37.93 19.03 -13.25
C SER A 79 -36.84 17.98 -12.96
N PRO A 80 -37.16 16.89 -12.24
CA PRO A 80 -36.22 15.79 -12.00
C PRO A 80 -35.58 15.23 -13.27
N GLU A 81 -36.33 15.17 -14.38
CA GLU A 81 -35.85 14.71 -15.68
C GLU A 81 -34.77 15.64 -16.26
N GLN A 82 -35.00 16.95 -16.20
CA GLN A 82 -34.03 17.95 -16.65
C GLN A 82 -32.77 17.95 -15.79
N ILE A 83 -32.93 17.74 -14.48
CA ILE A 83 -31.80 17.66 -13.54
C ILE A 83 -30.96 16.42 -13.81
N ALA A 84 -31.60 15.27 -14.06
CA ALA A 84 -30.92 14.03 -14.40
C ALA A 84 -30.11 14.17 -15.69
N GLU A 85 -30.66 14.82 -16.71
CA GLU A 85 -29.97 15.11 -17.97
C GLU A 85 -28.71 15.97 -17.77
N VAL A 86 -28.79 17.03 -16.96
CA VAL A 86 -27.67 17.97 -16.73
C VAL A 86 -26.59 17.40 -15.81
N THR A 87 -27.00 16.68 -14.76
CA THR A 87 -26.07 16.20 -13.71
C THR A 87 -25.58 14.79 -13.93
N GLY A 88 -26.22 14.03 -14.82
CA GLY A 88 -25.97 12.61 -15.01
C GLY A 88 -26.37 11.74 -13.81
N ILE A 89 -27.07 12.30 -12.82
CA ILE A 89 -27.61 11.56 -11.69
C ILE A 89 -28.88 10.84 -12.14
N PRO A 90 -28.97 9.50 -12.02
CA PRO A 90 -30.19 8.79 -12.37
C PRO A 90 -31.33 9.19 -11.42
N ILE A 91 -32.54 9.32 -11.98
CA ILE A 91 -33.75 9.50 -11.19
C ILE A 91 -33.94 8.22 -10.37
N ALA A 92 -34.03 8.35 -9.05
CA ALA A 92 -34.39 7.22 -8.20
C ALA A 92 -35.84 6.81 -8.50
N GLU A 93 -36.07 5.53 -8.72
CA GLU A 93 -37.42 4.94 -8.84
C GLU A 93 -38.27 5.18 -7.58
#